data_AF-A0A7G9SPL8-F1
#
_entry.id   AF-A0A7G9SPL8-F1
#
_cell.length_a   1.000
_cell.length_b   1.000
_cell.length_c   1.000
_cell.angle_alpha   90.00
_cell.angle_beta   90.00
_cell.angle_gamma   90.00
#
_symmetry.space_group_name_H-M   'P 1'
#
loop_
_entity.id
_entity.type
_entity.pdbx_description
1 polymer ?
#
loop_
_entity_poly.entity_id
_entity_poly.type
_entity_poly.pdbx_seq_one_letter_code
_entity_poly.pdbx_strand_id
1 'polypeptide(L)'
;METYIDASVGQNGVNRQVDVIVIQSRLTTLINDGLLPGLAPLTVDGQCGPKTKDAIGSFQRRFLGYQNPDKRVDKAGQTLAALFAAHLKPVPPKPPSGPSWTFSDAEKASLVRDFGHEAAAWVLKTPTAPAEAREFPATGSLAQHYTSILLWKSAQSNTQCVSDPNKRVQGILMLRNDEAYWRARARNNTEFHIRKTIATTALMDYRDYVVARKMCPGVARNRLLSIQKDLNYQMFLGFFQMMSPIGLGGAHAANSGAIAEGINKAMEWLTKQLK
;
A
#
# COMPACT_ATOMS: atom_id res chain seq x y z
N MET A 1 -10.04 -23.02 41.95
CA MET A 1 -8.59 -23.17 41.75
C MET A 1 -8.03 -21.76 41.84
N GLU A 2 -7.24 -21.47 42.87
CA GLU A 2 -6.78 -20.10 43.14
C GLU A 2 -5.91 -19.59 41.99
N THR A 3 -6.36 -18.49 41.39
CA THR A 3 -5.76 -17.82 40.23
C THR A 3 -4.64 -16.90 40.69
N TYR A 4 -3.54 -17.49 41.16
CA TYR A 4 -2.42 -16.72 41.68
C TYR A 4 -1.10 -17.24 41.14
N ILE A 5 -0.21 -16.30 40.84
CA ILE A 5 1.22 -16.55 40.63
C ILE A 5 1.98 -15.83 41.73
N ASP A 6 3.01 -16.46 42.27
CA ASP A 6 3.83 -15.90 43.35
C ASP A 6 4.86 -14.89 42.84
N ALA A 7 5.33 -15.08 41.62
CA ALA A 7 6.30 -14.24 40.96
C ALA A 7 5.96 -14.02 39.47
N SER A 8 6.66 -13.07 38.83
CA SER A 8 6.41 -12.74 37.43
C SER A 8 6.86 -13.84 36.47
N VAL A 9 6.10 -14.03 35.39
CA VAL A 9 6.34 -15.03 34.33
C VAL A 9 6.49 -14.34 32.99
N GLY A 10 7.39 -14.82 32.12
CA GLY A 10 7.61 -14.27 30.78
C GLY A 10 8.98 -13.63 30.61
N GLN A 11 9.05 -12.64 29.72
CA GLN A 11 10.27 -11.91 29.42
C GLN A 11 10.77 -11.16 30.66
N ASN A 12 12.03 -11.42 31.03
CA ASN A 12 12.68 -10.85 32.22
C ASN A 12 11.91 -11.11 33.54
N GLY A 13 11.01 -12.10 33.57
CA GLY A 13 10.30 -12.54 34.78
C GLY A 13 11.16 -13.48 35.62
N VAL A 14 10.74 -13.69 36.87
CA VAL A 14 11.39 -14.66 37.78
C VAL A 14 11.20 -16.10 37.27
N ASN A 15 10.09 -16.38 36.58
CA ASN A 15 9.81 -17.66 35.93
C ASN A 15 9.89 -18.86 36.88
N ARG A 16 9.30 -18.75 38.08
CA ARG A 16 9.16 -19.91 38.97
C ARG A 16 8.34 -20.99 38.28
N GLN A 17 8.81 -22.23 38.35
CA GLN A 17 8.23 -23.34 37.60
C GLN A 17 6.72 -23.49 37.81
N VAL A 18 6.26 -23.38 39.06
CA VAL A 18 4.84 -23.48 39.43
C VAL A 18 4.01 -22.37 38.76
N ASP A 19 4.49 -21.14 38.78
CA ASP A 19 3.81 -19.99 38.14
C ASP A 19 3.76 -20.16 36.61
N VAL A 20 4.85 -20.67 36.01
CA VAL A 20 4.90 -20.93 34.56
C VAL A 20 3.89 -21.99 34.14
N ILE A 21 3.74 -23.07 34.92
CA ILE A 21 2.74 -24.12 34.67
C ILE A 21 1.32 -23.54 34.66
N VAL A 22 1.00 -22.66 35.61
CA VAL A 22 -0.31 -22.00 35.69
C VAL A 22 -0.58 -21.17 34.44
N ILE A 23 0.40 -20.36 34.00
CA ILE A 23 0.27 -19.52 32.81
C ILE A 23 0.21 -20.35 31.51
N GLN A 24 1.06 -21.36 31.36
CA GLN A 24 1.07 -22.26 30.21
C GLN A 24 -0.26 -23.01 30.08
N SER A 25 -0.77 -23.56 31.19
CA SER A 25 -2.05 -24.28 31.21
C SER A 25 -3.17 -23.39 30.70
N ARG A 26 -3.25 -22.15 31.20
CA ARG A 26 -4.28 -21.21 30.78
C ARG A 26 -4.12 -20.77 29.32
N LEU A 27 -2.91 -20.45 28.88
CA LEU A 27 -2.64 -20.08 27.48
C LEU A 27 -2.98 -21.22 26.52
N THR A 28 -2.64 -22.46 26.85
CA THR A 28 -2.98 -23.64 26.06
C THR A 28 -4.49 -23.82 25.94
N THR A 29 -5.26 -23.60 27.00
CA THR A 29 -6.74 -23.59 26.91
C THR A 29 -7.22 -22.53 25.92
N LEU A 30 -6.73 -21.28 26.01
CA LEU A 30 -7.13 -20.21 25.09
C LEU A 30 -6.74 -20.50 23.63
N ILE A 31 -5.61 -21.18 23.39
CA ILE A 31 -5.20 -21.61 22.05
C ILE A 31 -6.17 -22.67 21.51
N ASN A 32 -6.50 -23.68 22.32
CA ASN A 32 -7.43 -24.75 21.93
C ASN A 32 -8.85 -24.23 21.68
N ASP A 33 -9.29 -23.21 22.43
CA ASP A 33 -10.57 -22.54 22.24
C ASP A 33 -10.59 -21.62 20.99
N GLY A 34 -9.50 -21.55 20.22
CA GLY A 34 -9.39 -20.71 19.03
C GLY A 34 -9.26 -19.21 19.31
N LEU A 35 -9.07 -18.82 20.57
CA LEU A 35 -8.96 -17.43 21.00
C LEU A 35 -7.58 -16.84 20.68
N LEU A 36 -6.57 -17.65 20.42
CA LEU A 36 -5.22 -17.24 20.00
C LEU A 36 -4.81 -17.98 18.71
N PRO A 37 -5.40 -17.63 17.54
CA PRO A 37 -5.15 -18.33 16.28
C PRO A 37 -3.72 -18.14 15.79
N GLY A 38 -3.21 -19.15 15.08
CA GLY A 38 -1.85 -19.16 14.53
C GLY A 38 -0.77 -19.60 15.52
N LEU A 39 -1.13 -19.90 16.77
CA LEU A 39 -0.24 -20.52 17.74
C LEU A 39 -0.54 -22.01 17.88
N ALA A 40 0.51 -22.82 18.03
CA ALA A 40 0.38 -24.22 18.44
C ALA A 40 0.20 -24.29 19.97
N PRO A 41 -0.57 -25.27 20.49
CA PRO A 41 -0.69 -25.52 21.93
C PRO A 41 0.68 -25.63 22.61
N LEU A 42 0.81 -25.07 23.81
CA LEU A 42 2.06 -25.14 24.56
C LEU A 42 2.15 -26.45 25.34
N THR A 43 3.35 -26.99 25.45
CA THR A 43 3.69 -28.02 26.44
C THR A 43 3.68 -27.38 27.82
N VAL A 44 2.97 -27.97 28.78
CA VAL A 44 2.92 -27.49 30.17
C VAL A 44 4.06 -28.15 30.94
N ASP A 45 5.27 -27.60 30.79
CA ASP A 45 6.52 -28.12 31.36
C ASP A 45 7.09 -27.23 32.49
N GLY A 46 6.49 -26.06 32.72
CA GLY A 46 6.98 -25.07 33.67
C GLY A 46 8.24 -24.33 33.21
N GLN A 47 8.65 -24.47 31.95
CA GLN A 47 9.78 -23.76 31.36
C GLN A 47 9.30 -22.56 30.53
N CYS A 48 9.70 -21.34 30.90
CA CYS A 48 9.30 -20.14 30.17
C CYS A 48 10.16 -19.90 28.92
N GLY A 49 10.03 -20.79 27.93
CA GLY A 49 10.73 -20.71 26.66
C GLY A 49 10.14 -19.68 25.68
N PRO A 50 10.73 -19.55 24.47
CA PRO A 50 10.28 -18.62 23.44
C PRO A 50 8.78 -18.77 23.11
N LYS A 51 8.29 -20.02 23.01
CA LYS A 51 6.88 -20.30 22.72
C LYS A 51 5.93 -19.73 23.78
N THR A 52 6.26 -19.87 25.06
CA THR A 52 5.46 -19.30 26.15
C THR A 52 5.45 -17.77 26.08
N LYS A 53 6.61 -17.16 25.85
CA LYS A 53 6.72 -15.69 25.72
C LYS A 53 5.94 -15.15 24.52
N ASP A 54 5.98 -15.84 23.38
CA ASP A 54 5.23 -15.45 22.19
C ASP A 54 3.72 -15.61 22.36
N ALA A 55 3.29 -16.64 23.10
CA ALA A 55 1.89 -16.80 23.49
C ALA A 55 1.42 -15.67 24.43
N ILE A 56 2.23 -15.28 25.42
CA ILE A 56 1.96 -14.12 26.28
C ILE A 56 1.83 -12.85 25.42
N GLY A 57 2.78 -12.62 24.51
CA GLY A 57 2.76 -11.41 23.66
C GLY A 57 1.54 -11.37 22.73
N SER A 58 1.16 -12.52 22.17
CA SER A 58 -0.04 -12.63 21.33
C SER A 58 -1.31 -12.37 22.12
N PHE A 59 -1.39 -12.87 23.36
CA PHE A 59 -2.49 -12.59 24.27
C PHE A 59 -2.59 -11.09 24.60
N GLN A 60 -1.49 -10.47 25.02
CA GLN A 60 -1.45 -9.04 25.32
C GLN A 60 -1.85 -8.17 24.13
N ARG A 61 -1.38 -8.51 22.93
CA ARG A 61 -1.76 -7.81 21.71
C ARG A 61 -3.25 -7.92 21.43
N ARG A 62 -3.82 -9.11 21.56
CA ARG A 62 -5.21 -9.40 21.18
C ARG A 62 -6.23 -8.92 22.22
N PHE A 63 -5.93 -9.08 23.51
CA PHE A 63 -6.90 -8.84 24.59
C PHE A 63 -6.62 -7.57 25.39
N LEU A 64 -5.41 -7.00 25.31
CA LEU A 64 -5.09 -5.72 25.95
C LEU A 64 -4.80 -4.61 24.93
N GLY A 65 -4.73 -4.93 23.63
CA GLY A 65 -4.47 -3.96 22.56
C GLY A 65 -3.03 -3.44 22.52
N TYR A 66 -2.08 -4.13 23.15
CA TYR A 66 -0.68 -3.71 23.18
C TYR A 66 -0.04 -3.83 21.79
N GLN A 67 0.46 -2.71 21.25
CA GLN A 67 1.17 -2.69 19.97
C GLN A 67 2.54 -3.37 20.09
N ASN A 68 3.27 -3.02 21.15
CA ASN A 68 4.57 -3.59 21.51
C ASN A 68 4.41 -4.36 22.83
N PRO A 69 3.92 -5.62 22.80
CA PRO A 69 3.75 -6.41 24.01
C PRO A 69 5.10 -6.67 24.67
N ASP A 70 5.17 -6.49 25.99
CA ASP A 70 6.37 -6.73 26.79
C ASP A 70 6.64 -8.23 27.02
N LYS A 71 5.66 -9.09 26.71
CA LYS A 71 5.71 -10.56 26.87
C LYS A 71 5.90 -10.99 28.33
N ARG A 72 5.41 -10.20 29.29
CA ARG A 72 5.54 -10.43 30.72
C ARG A 72 4.19 -10.41 31.45
N VAL A 73 4.05 -11.29 32.43
CA VAL A 73 2.88 -11.40 33.32
C VAL A 73 3.37 -11.13 34.74
N ASP A 74 2.99 -9.99 35.30
CA ASP A 74 3.30 -9.64 36.68
C ASP A 74 2.22 -10.10 37.66
N LYS A 75 2.65 -10.37 38.90
CA LYS A 75 1.78 -10.63 40.04
C LYS A 75 0.87 -9.41 40.26
N ALA A 76 -0.45 -9.65 40.27
CA ALA A 76 -1.49 -8.61 40.29
C ALA A 76 -1.46 -7.62 39.09
N GLY A 77 -0.79 -7.97 38.00
CA GLY A 77 -0.75 -7.15 36.80
C GLY A 77 -2.01 -7.29 35.92
N GLN A 78 -2.19 -6.32 35.01
CA GLN A 78 -3.33 -6.30 34.07
C GLN A 78 -3.37 -7.56 33.19
N THR A 79 -2.21 -8.07 32.77
CA THR A 79 -2.16 -9.29 31.95
C THR A 79 -2.68 -10.50 32.72
N LEU A 80 -2.33 -10.65 34.01
CA LEU A 80 -2.82 -11.75 34.84
C LEU A 80 -4.33 -11.67 35.04
N ALA A 81 -4.83 -10.48 35.38
CA ALA A 81 -6.26 -10.23 35.58
C ALA A 81 -7.06 -10.55 34.31
N ALA A 82 -6.58 -10.13 33.15
CA ALA A 82 -7.22 -10.43 31.87
C ALA A 82 -7.17 -11.92 31.54
N LEU A 83 -6.04 -12.60 31.74
CA LEU A 83 -5.86 -14.03 31.40
C LEU A 83 -6.93 -14.93 32.05
N PHE A 84 -7.33 -14.58 33.27
CA PHE A 84 -8.29 -15.33 34.08
C PHE A 84 -9.68 -14.68 34.17
N ALA A 85 -9.96 -13.64 33.39
CA ALA A 85 -11.29 -13.04 33.33
C ALA A 85 -12.33 -14.03 32.75
N ALA A 86 -13.55 -14.02 33.31
CA ALA A 86 -14.63 -14.91 32.90
C ALA A 86 -15.14 -14.63 31.46
N HIS A 87 -15.00 -13.39 30.99
CA HIS A 87 -15.45 -12.95 29.66
C HIS A 87 -14.32 -12.25 28.91
N LEU A 88 -13.50 -13.03 28.21
CA LEU A 88 -12.49 -12.52 27.30
C LEU A 88 -13.14 -11.98 26.03
N LYS A 89 -13.08 -10.66 25.82
CA LYS A 89 -13.44 -10.02 24.56
C LYS A 89 -12.16 -9.51 23.88
N PRO A 90 -11.84 -9.95 22.65
CA PRO A 90 -10.73 -9.38 21.90
C PRO A 90 -10.92 -7.87 21.77
N VAL A 91 -9.86 -7.11 22.05
CA VAL A 91 -9.88 -5.68 21.79
C VAL A 91 -9.75 -5.53 20.28
N PRO A 92 -10.69 -4.84 19.59
CA PRO A 92 -10.52 -4.57 18.17
C PRO A 92 -9.17 -3.88 17.97
N PRO A 93 -8.34 -4.33 17.01
CA PRO A 93 -7.02 -3.76 16.83
C PRO A 93 -7.17 -2.26 16.69
N LYS A 94 -6.56 -1.50 17.62
CA LYS A 94 -6.50 -0.04 17.51
C LYS A 94 -5.95 0.25 16.11
N PRO A 95 -6.66 1.04 15.28
CA PRO A 95 -6.15 1.40 13.97
C PRO A 95 -4.71 1.88 14.16
N PRO A 96 -3.73 1.40 13.37
CA PRO A 96 -2.38 1.95 13.45
C PRO A 96 -2.55 3.47 13.41
N SER A 97 -1.99 4.17 14.39
CA SER A 97 -1.98 5.62 14.36
C SER A 97 -1.31 5.98 13.05
N GLY A 98 -2.12 6.39 12.07
CA GLY A 98 -1.65 6.70 10.74
C GLY A 98 -0.49 7.66 10.89
N PRO A 99 0.60 7.48 10.15
CA PRO A 99 1.75 8.33 10.33
C PRO A 99 1.31 9.79 10.09
N SER A 100 1.85 10.75 10.86
CA SER A 100 1.39 12.15 10.86
C SER A 100 1.33 12.74 9.44
N TRP A 101 0.22 13.40 9.06
CA TRP A 101 0.05 14.06 7.74
C TRP A 101 0.80 15.40 7.71
N THR A 102 2.12 15.34 7.85
CA THR A 102 3.00 16.50 7.94
C THR A 102 4.06 16.43 6.85
N PHE A 103 4.33 17.57 6.23
CA PHE A 103 5.34 17.73 5.18
C PHE A 103 6.36 18.77 5.63
N SER A 104 7.63 18.51 5.34
CA SER A 104 8.71 19.50 5.47
C SER A 104 8.52 20.66 4.48
N ASP A 105 9.16 21.80 4.75
CA ASP A 105 9.06 22.95 3.85
C ASP A 105 9.72 22.67 2.48
N ALA A 106 10.75 21.82 2.45
CA ALA A 106 11.35 21.34 1.21
C ALA A 106 10.38 20.49 0.38
N GLU A 107 9.59 19.62 1.02
CA GLU A 107 8.53 18.85 0.36
C GLU A 107 7.43 19.75 -0.20
N LYS A 108 6.98 20.74 0.59
CA LYS A 108 5.98 21.73 0.15
C LYS A 108 6.47 22.51 -1.08
N ALA A 109 7.72 22.97 -1.04
CA ALA A 109 8.34 23.69 -2.15
C ALA A 109 8.46 22.83 -3.40
N SER A 110 8.83 21.55 -3.25
CA SER A 110 8.86 20.58 -4.37
C SER A 110 7.48 20.40 -4.99
N LEU A 111 6.45 20.20 -4.17
CA LEU A 111 5.07 20.04 -4.66
C LEU A 111 4.59 21.24 -5.47
N VAL A 112 4.87 22.45 -4.99
CA VAL A 112 4.49 23.69 -5.70
C VAL A 112 5.27 23.83 -7.01
N ARG A 113 6.59 23.57 -6.98
CA ARG A 113 7.43 23.67 -8.18
C ARG A 113 7.02 22.64 -9.24
N ASP A 114 6.75 21.41 -8.82
CA ASP A 114 6.54 20.29 -9.73
C ASP A 114 5.09 20.20 -10.21
N PHE A 115 4.09 20.56 -9.38
CA PHE A 115 2.66 20.39 -9.69
C PHE A 115 1.83 21.68 -9.65
N GLY A 116 2.38 22.78 -9.16
CA GLY A 116 1.69 24.06 -9.01
C GLY A 116 0.97 24.22 -7.67
N HIS A 117 0.56 25.46 -7.38
CA HIS A 117 -0.03 25.84 -6.09
C HIS A 117 -1.34 25.12 -5.76
N GLU A 118 -2.26 24.96 -6.73
CA GLU A 118 -3.56 24.33 -6.47
C GLU A 118 -3.40 22.85 -6.11
N ALA A 119 -2.63 22.12 -6.91
CA ALA A 119 -2.30 20.73 -6.69
C ALA A 119 -1.60 20.52 -5.35
N ALA A 120 -0.58 21.34 -5.04
CA ALA A 120 0.12 21.30 -3.76
C ALA A 120 -0.84 21.56 -2.59
N ALA A 121 -1.68 22.59 -2.67
CA ALA A 121 -2.66 22.91 -1.62
C ALA A 121 -3.64 21.76 -1.37
N TRP A 122 -4.04 21.00 -2.41
CA TRP A 122 -4.87 19.83 -2.25
C TRP A 122 -4.11 18.65 -1.60
N VAL A 123 -2.86 18.41 -1.99
CA VAL A 123 -2.01 17.34 -1.42
C VAL A 123 -1.75 17.58 0.07
N LEU A 124 -1.46 18.83 0.45
CA LEU A 124 -1.13 19.19 1.83
C LEU A 124 -2.30 19.06 2.81
N LYS A 125 -3.55 19.06 2.31
CA LYS A 125 -4.73 18.79 3.14
C LYS A 125 -4.80 17.31 3.52
N THR A 126 -5.02 17.02 4.79
CA THR A 126 -5.27 15.66 5.27
C THR A 126 -6.43 15.03 4.49
N PRO A 127 -6.30 13.79 4.01
CA PRO A 127 -7.40 13.12 3.31
C PRO A 127 -8.56 12.89 4.29
N THR A 128 -9.76 13.12 3.80
CA THR A 128 -11.05 12.92 4.49
C THR A 128 -11.62 11.52 4.24
N ALA A 129 -11.14 10.84 3.20
CA ALA A 129 -11.52 9.47 2.84
C ALA A 129 -10.31 8.53 2.88
N PRO A 130 -10.51 7.19 2.87
CA PRO A 130 -9.41 6.21 2.84
C PRO A 130 -8.44 6.44 1.68
N ALA A 131 -8.96 6.88 0.53
CA ALA A 131 -8.20 7.33 -0.62
C ALA A 131 -8.93 8.47 -1.32
N GLU A 132 -8.16 9.43 -1.83
CA GLU A 132 -8.65 10.55 -2.63
C GLU A 132 -7.84 10.66 -3.91
N ALA A 133 -8.50 11.01 -5.00
CA ALA A 133 -7.88 11.23 -6.29
C ALA A 133 -8.53 12.44 -6.96
N ARG A 134 -7.69 13.28 -7.58
CA ARG A 134 -8.13 14.48 -8.29
C ARG A 134 -7.21 14.79 -9.47
N GLU A 135 -7.82 15.33 -10.52
CA GLU A 135 -7.12 15.84 -11.70
C GLU A 135 -6.89 17.34 -11.58
N PHE A 136 -5.72 17.79 -12.05
CA PHE A 136 -5.33 19.19 -12.11
C PHE A 136 -4.77 19.51 -13.50
N PRO A 137 -4.87 20.77 -13.97
CA PRO A 137 -4.12 21.21 -15.14
C PRO A 137 -2.61 21.08 -14.86
N ALA A 138 -1.84 20.70 -15.88
CA ALA A 138 -0.39 20.70 -15.77
C ALA A 138 0.13 22.15 -15.69
N THR A 139 1.13 22.38 -14.84
CA THR A 139 1.74 23.70 -14.64
C THR A 139 3.27 23.60 -14.71
N GLY A 140 3.96 24.75 -14.79
CA GLY A 140 5.43 24.78 -14.80
C GLY A 140 6.04 24.00 -15.97
N SER A 141 7.07 23.21 -15.70
CA SER A 141 7.74 22.38 -16.71
C SER A 141 6.85 21.27 -17.27
N LEU A 142 5.85 20.82 -16.51
CA LEU A 142 4.93 19.76 -16.95
C LEU A 142 3.99 20.25 -18.05
N ALA A 143 3.61 21.52 -18.05
CA ALA A 143 2.71 22.09 -19.07
C ALA A 143 3.27 22.00 -20.50
N GLN A 144 4.59 21.82 -20.65
CA GLN A 144 5.23 21.63 -21.96
C GLN A 144 4.92 20.28 -22.59
N HIS A 145 4.61 19.28 -21.77
CA HIS A 145 4.44 17.90 -22.23
C HIS A 145 3.07 17.34 -21.92
N TYR A 146 2.39 17.87 -20.89
CA TYR A 146 1.15 17.33 -20.36
C TYR A 146 0.05 18.38 -20.35
N THR A 147 -1.19 17.98 -20.63
CA THR A 147 -2.38 18.83 -20.43
C THR A 147 -2.92 18.74 -19.01
N SER A 148 -2.87 17.56 -18.40
CA SER A 148 -3.32 17.35 -17.03
C SER A 148 -2.45 16.36 -16.25
N ILE A 149 -2.58 16.44 -14.93
CA ILE A 149 -1.93 15.58 -13.96
C ILE A 149 -3.00 14.96 -13.05
N LEU A 150 -2.81 13.68 -12.70
CA LEU A 150 -3.66 12.98 -11.76
C LEU A 150 -2.88 12.79 -10.47
N LEU A 151 -3.40 13.30 -9.36
CA LEU A 151 -2.82 13.09 -8.04
C LEU A 151 -3.71 12.16 -7.24
N TRP A 152 -3.08 11.20 -6.56
CA TRP A 152 -3.73 10.26 -5.67
C TRP A 152 -3.05 10.32 -4.29
N LYS A 153 -3.86 10.30 -3.22
CA LYS A 153 -3.37 10.30 -1.83
C LYS A 153 -4.23 9.38 -0.95
N SER A 154 -3.63 8.79 0.07
CA SER A 154 -4.32 7.87 1.00
C SER A 154 -4.12 8.25 2.47
N ALA A 155 -5.19 8.10 3.26
CA ALA A 155 -5.16 8.29 4.71
C ALA A 155 -4.54 7.11 5.47
N GLN A 156 -4.48 5.92 4.88
CA GLN A 156 -4.08 4.69 5.57
C GLN A 156 -2.79 4.10 4.98
N SER A 157 -1.89 3.65 5.84
CA SER A 157 -0.66 2.97 5.42
C SER A 157 -0.90 1.56 4.87
N ASN A 158 -2.09 0.98 5.04
CA ASN A 158 -2.42 -0.36 4.54
C ASN A 158 -3.22 -0.35 3.23
N THR A 159 -3.71 0.82 2.78
CA THR A 159 -4.27 1.01 1.43
C THR A 159 -3.19 1.45 0.44
N GLN A 160 -1.92 1.19 0.77
CA GLN A 160 -0.73 1.54 0.00
C GLN A 160 -0.90 1.16 -1.46
N CYS A 161 -0.67 2.15 -2.31
CA CYS A 161 -0.61 1.89 -3.73
C CYS A 161 0.72 1.20 -4.06
N VAL A 162 0.62 0.01 -4.67
CA VAL A 162 1.68 -1.01 -4.81
C VAL A 162 3.00 -0.50 -5.42
N SER A 163 3.00 0.65 -6.10
CA SER A 163 4.17 1.25 -6.74
C SER A 163 5.24 1.76 -5.76
N ASP A 164 4.88 2.24 -4.56
CA ASP A 164 5.84 2.54 -3.49
C ASP A 164 5.12 2.58 -2.13
N PRO A 165 5.30 1.54 -1.28
CA PRO A 165 4.64 1.47 0.02
C PRO A 165 5.03 2.64 0.95
N ASN A 166 6.19 3.26 0.73
CA ASN A 166 6.67 4.32 1.61
C ASN A 166 6.15 5.71 1.22
N LYS A 167 5.40 5.85 0.13
CA LYS A 167 4.93 7.15 -0.40
C LYS A 167 3.41 7.27 -0.30
N ARG A 168 2.95 8.27 0.45
CA ARG A 168 1.51 8.52 0.72
C ARG A 168 0.78 9.34 -0.33
N VAL A 169 1.55 10.02 -1.17
CA VAL A 169 1.08 10.81 -2.29
C VAL A 169 1.78 10.27 -3.52
N GLN A 170 1.00 9.91 -4.52
CA GLN A 170 1.50 9.50 -5.82
C GLN A 170 0.95 10.45 -6.86
N GLY A 171 1.86 11.20 -7.49
CA GLY A 171 1.55 11.98 -8.67
C GLY A 171 1.75 11.12 -9.91
N ILE A 172 0.75 11.09 -10.78
CA ILE A 172 0.78 10.35 -12.04
C ILE A 172 0.43 11.31 -13.15
N LEU A 173 1.39 11.50 -14.04
CA LEU A 173 1.29 12.46 -15.11
C LEU A 173 0.52 11.84 -16.27
N MET A 174 -0.65 12.40 -16.60
CA MET A 174 -1.51 11.82 -17.62
C MET A 174 -2.23 12.86 -18.42
N LEU A 175 -1.58 13.24 -19.52
CA LEU A 175 -2.13 13.31 -20.88
C LEU A 175 -1.06 14.04 -21.68
N ARG A 176 -0.22 13.30 -22.41
CA ARG A 176 0.76 13.95 -23.28
C ARG A 176 0.06 14.60 -24.45
N ASN A 177 0.08 15.93 -24.50
CA ASN A 177 -0.49 16.69 -25.61
C ASN A 177 0.58 17.14 -26.63
N ASP A 178 1.81 16.66 -26.50
CA ASP A 178 2.86 17.05 -27.41
C ASP A 178 2.76 16.31 -28.74
N GLU A 179 2.15 16.97 -29.74
CA GLU A 179 2.06 16.41 -31.09
C GLU A 179 3.42 15.96 -31.63
N ALA A 180 4.50 16.67 -31.27
CA ALA A 180 5.86 16.30 -31.64
C ALA A 180 6.24 14.88 -31.17
N TYR A 181 5.85 14.47 -29.97
CA TYR A 181 6.12 13.13 -29.44
C TYR A 181 5.37 12.04 -30.21
N TRP A 182 4.10 12.32 -30.52
CA TRP A 182 3.24 11.40 -31.27
C TRP A 182 3.70 11.28 -32.72
N ARG A 183 4.07 12.40 -33.36
CA ARG A 183 4.62 12.44 -34.71
C ARG A 183 5.95 11.69 -34.79
N ALA A 184 6.84 11.87 -33.82
CA ALA A 184 8.12 11.15 -33.77
C ALA A 184 7.98 9.62 -33.66
N ARG A 185 6.80 9.11 -33.26
CA ARG A 185 6.51 7.68 -33.09
C ARG A 185 5.57 7.11 -34.15
N ALA A 186 5.09 7.93 -35.07
CA ALA A 186 4.21 7.52 -36.14
C ALA A 186 4.97 7.54 -37.47
N ARG A 187 4.75 6.55 -38.32
CA ARG A 187 5.36 6.51 -39.66
C ARG A 187 4.66 7.45 -40.64
N ASN A 188 3.39 7.76 -40.38
CA ASN A 188 2.56 8.62 -41.22
C ASN A 188 1.45 9.28 -40.39
N ASN A 189 0.71 10.20 -41.02
CA ASN A 189 -0.38 10.95 -40.35
C ASN A 189 -1.51 10.04 -39.86
N THR A 190 -1.85 8.99 -40.60
CA THR A 190 -2.90 8.05 -40.19
C THR A 190 -2.52 7.33 -38.90
N GLU A 191 -1.29 6.81 -38.81
CA GLU A 191 -0.77 6.17 -37.60
C GLU A 191 -0.69 7.16 -36.43
N PHE A 192 -0.34 8.42 -36.68
CA PHE A 192 -0.36 9.48 -35.67
C PHE A 192 -1.75 9.65 -35.06
N HIS A 193 -2.79 9.79 -35.89
CA HIS A 193 -4.17 9.97 -35.42
C HIS A 193 -4.67 8.73 -34.68
N ILE A 194 -4.40 7.51 -35.21
CA ILE A 194 -4.77 6.26 -34.56
C ILE A 194 -4.13 6.15 -33.16
N ARG A 195 -2.81 6.40 -33.06
CA ARG A 195 -2.09 6.35 -31.78
C ARG A 195 -2.61 7.38 -30.78
N LYS A 196 -2.85 8.63 -31.22
CA LYS A 196 -3.39 9.71 -30.39
C LYS A 196 -4.79 9.36 -29.86
N THR A 197 -5.67 8.83 -30.71
CA THR A 197 -7.03 8.42 -30.33
C THR A 197 -7.00 7.27 -29.33
N ILE A 198 -6.24 6.20 -29.61
CA ILE A 198 -6.12 5.03 -28.70
C ILE A 198 -5.59 5.46 -27.34
N ALA A 199 -4.56 6.31 -27.31
CA ALA A 199 -4.03 6.82 -26.06
C ALA A 199 -5.10 7.61 -25.30
N THR A 200 -5.82 8.51 -25.97
CA THR A 200 -6.89 9.31 -25.34
C THR A 200 -7.97 8.42 -24.72
N THR A 201 -8.42 7.37 -25.43
CA THR A 201 -9.44 6.43 -24.91
C THR A 201 -8.94 5.67 -23.69
N ALA A 202 -7.73 5.09 -23.74
CA ALA A 202 -7.20 4.34 -22.59
C ALA A 202 -6.90 5.24 -21.37
N LEU A 203 -6.62 6.52 -21.60
CA LEU A 203 -6.50 7.53 -20.54
C LEU A 203 -7.86 7.82 -19.88
N MET A 204 -8.96 7.85 -20.65
CA MET A 204 -10.31 8.01 -20.09
C MET A 204 -10.68 6.84 -19.17
N ASP A 205 -10.40 5.60 -19.57
CA ASP A 205 -10.66 4.43 -18.73
C ASP A 205 -9.81 4.43 -17.47
N TYR A 206 -8.51 4.73 -17.59
CA TYR A 206 -7.64 4.86 -16.43
C TYR A 206 -8.10 5.97 -15.47
N ARG A 207 -8.51 7.11 -16.02
CA ARG A 207 -9.08 8.23 -15.27
C ARG A 207 -10.33 7.80 -14.51
N ASP A 208 -11.22 7.03 -15.11
CA ASP A 208 -12.38 6.47 -14.42
C ASP A 208 -11.95 5.60 -13.22
N TYR A 209 -11.03 4.65 -13.44
CA TYR A 209 -10.55 3.78 -12.37
C TYR A 209 -9.89 4.54 -11.22
N VAL A 210 -9.03 5.50 -11.52
CA VAL A 210 -8.30 6.24 -10.46
C VAL A 210 -9.16 7.33 -9.83
N VAL A 211 -9.82 8.17 -10.63
CA VAL A 211 -10.55 9.35 -10.13
C VAL A 211 -11.95 9.00 -9.66
N ALA A 212 -12.74 8.28 -10.46
CA ALA A 212 -14.12 7.98 -10.10
C ALA A 212 -14.17 6.82 -9.09
N ARG A 213 -13.41 5.75 -9.33
CA ARG A 213 -13.41 4.56 -8.46
C ARG A 213 -12.38 4.59 -7.34
N LYS A 214 -11.60 5.68 -7.22
CA LYS A 214 -10.58 5.89 -6.18
C LYS A 214 -9.56 4.76 -6.09
N MET A 215 -9.35 3.99 -7.16
CA MET A 215 -8.43 2.87 -7.16
C MET A 215 -7.00 3.37 -7.07
N CYS A 216 -6.17 2.63 -6.36
CA CYS A 216 -4.73 2.82 -6.44
C CYS A 216 -4.30 2.75 -7.91
N PRO A 217 -3.56 3.74 -8.41
CA PRO A 217 -2.93 3.71 -9.72
C PRO A 217 -2.30 2.42 -10.22
N GLY A 218 -1.49 1.74 -9.40
CA GLY A 218 -0.87 0.47 -9.75
C GLY A 218 -1.92 -0.63 -9.94
N VAL A 219 -2.96 -0.63 -9.12
CA VAL A 219 -4.09 -1.56 -9.24
C VAL A 219 -4.94 -1.21 -10.46
N ALA A 220 -5.21 0.06 -10.74
CA ALA A 220 -5.90 0.51 -11.94
C ALA A 220 -5.13 0.08 -13.21
N ARG A 221 -3.80 0.28 -13.23
CA ARG A 221 -2.93 -0.22 -14.30
C ARG A 221 -3.02 -1.74 -14.44
N ASN A 222 -2.88 -2.48 -13.34
CA ASN A 222 -2.97 -3.94 -13.36
C ASN A 222 -4.35 -4.43 -13.77
N ARG A 223 -5.41 -3.70 -13.42
CA ARG A 223 -6.79 -4.03 -13.83
C ARG A 223 -6.94 -3.86 -15.33
N LEU A 224 -6.47 -2.75 -15.88
CA LEU A 224 -6.47 -2.52 -17.32
C LEU A 224 -5.60 -3.54 -18.07
N LEU A 225 -4.45 -3.91 -17.50
CA LEU A 225 -3.64 -5.02 -17.97
C LEU A 225 -4.41 -6.35 -17.96
N SER A 226 -5.17 -6.63 -16.90
CA SER A 226 -5.96 -7.87 -16.80
C SER A 226 -7.19 -7.89 -17.72
N ILE A 227 -7.70 -6.71 -18.10
CA ILE A 227 -8.78 -6.56 -19.08
C ILE A 227 -8.24 -6.79 -20.52
N GLN A 228 -6.91 -6.95 -20.71
CA GLN A 228 -6.32 -7.19 -22.02
C GLN A 228 -6.88 -8.44 -22.73
N LYS A 229 -7.71 -8.17 -23.73
CA LYS A 229 -7.70 -8.88 -25.01
C LYS A 229 -7.50 -7.98 -26.24
N ASP A 230 -7.42 -6.66 -26.10
CA ASP A 230 -7.30 -5.77 -27.28
C ASP A 230 -5.93 -5.11 -27.46
N LEU A 231 -5.44 -5.18 -28.70
CA LEU A 231 -4.21 -4.57 -29.24
C LEU A 231 -3.98 -3.11 -28.79
N ASN A 232 -5.08 -2.38 -28.55
CA ASN A 232 -5.09 -0.97 -28.13
C ASN A 232 -4.34 -0.74 -26.80
N TYR A 233 -4.34 -1.71 -25.89
CA TYR A 233 -3.70 -1.57 -24.58
C TYR A 233 -2.20 -1.89 -24.57
N GLN A 234 -1.70 -2.70 -25.52
CA GLN A 234 -0.26 -2.94 -25.68
C GLN A 234 0.47 -1.67 -26.12
N MET A 235 -0.15 -0.86 -26.99
CA MET A 235 0.34 0.47 -27.31
C MET A 235 0.30 1.40 -26.10
N PHE A 236 -0.79 1.38 -25.31
CA PHE A 236 -0.94 2.14 -24.08
C PHE A 236 0.20 1.93 -23.06
N LEU A 237 0.73 0.71 -22.94
CA LEU A 237 1.82 0.39 -22.00
C LEU A 237 3.18 0.99 -22.36
N GLY A 238 3.44 1.26 -23.64
CA GLY A 238 4.61 2.03 -24.06
C GLY A 238 4.56 3.50 -23.63
N PHE A 239 3.39 4.00 -23.21
CA PHE A 239 3.17 5.39 -22.80
C PHE A 239 3.29 5.63 -21.30
N PHE A 240 3.14 4.59 -20.47
CA PHE A 240 3.49 4.69 -19.06
C PHE A 240 5.01 4.62 -18.88
N GLN A 241 5.69 5.75 -19.13
CA GLN A 241 6.75 6.11 -18.20
C GLN A 241 6.04 6.41 -16.89
N MET A 242 5.82 5.38 -16.07
CA MET A 242 5.73 5.62 -14.63
C MET A 242 7.06 6.27 -14.29
N MET A 243 7.08 7.59 -14.19
CA MET A 243 8.08 8.18 -13.33
C MET A 243 7.88 7.45 -12.01
N SER A 244 8.93 6.76 -11.53
CA SER A 244 8.97 6.44 -10.11
C SER A 244 8.50 7.70 -9.38
N PRO A 245 7.69 7.56 -8.31
CA PRO A 245 7.24 8.73 -7.56
C PRO A 245 8.44 9.64 -7.40
N ILE A 246 8.28 10.94 -7.68
CA ILE A 246 9.26 11.96 -7.29
C ILE A 246 9.25 11.92 -5.76
N GLY A 247 9.91 10.92 -5.20
CA GLY A 247 10.53 10.99 -3.92
C GLY A 247 11.72 11.89 -4.14
N LEU A 248 11.77 12.96 -3.35
CA LEU A 248 13.03 13.54 -2.93
C LEU A 248 14.07 12.41 -2.79
N GLY A 249 15.03 12.37 -3.72
CA GLY A 249 16.05 11.33 -3.87
C GLY A 249 15.82 10.27 -4.95
N GLY A 250 16.07 10.62 -6.22
CA GLY A 250 16.68 9.77 -7.27
C GLY A 250 15.96 8.51 -7.78
N ALA A 251 15.47 8.53 -9.03
CA ALA A 251 15.42 7.34 -9.90
C ALA A 251 15.16 7.71 -11.37
N HIS A 252 16.11 7.40 -12.25
CA HIS A 252 15.91 7.30 -13.71
C HIS A 252 15.33 5.93 -14.07
N ALA A 253 14.37 5.88 -15.00
CA ALA A 253 13.82 4.63 -15.54
C ALA A 253 14.50 4.25 -16.86
N ALA A 254 14.98 3.01 -16.92
CA ALA A 254 15.78 2.42 -18.00
C ALA A 254 14.94 1.82 -19.16
N ASN A 255 15.50 1.96 -20.38
CA ASN A 255 15.37 1.23 -21.66
C ASN A 255 14.15 0.32 -21.97
N SER A 256 13.47 0.63 -23.08
CA SER A 256 12.22 0.02 -23.58
C SER A 256 12.37 -0.88 -24.83
N GLY A 257 13.42 -1.69 -24.95
CA GLY A 257 13.70 -2.49 -26.16
C GLY A 257 12.60 -3.50 -26.54
N ALA A 258 11.95 -4.13 -25.57
CA ALA A 258 10.93 -5.16 -25.82
C ALA A 258 9.62 -4.63 -26.42
N ILE A 259 9.32 -3.34 -26.23
CA ILE A 259 8.06 -2.72 -26.67
C ILE A 259 8.10 -2.37 -28.17
N ALA A 260 9.27 -1.95 -28.66
CA ALA A 260 9.47 -1.68 -30.07
C ALA A 260 9.28 -2.95 -30.94
N GLU A 261 9.73 -4.10 -30.44
CA GLU A 261 9.59 -5.38 -31.15
C GLU A 261 8.13 -5.86 -31.21
N GLY A 262 7.35 -5.68 -30.13
CA GLY A 262 5.92 -6.03 -30.10
C GLY A 262 5.08 -5.20 -31.06
N ILE A 263 5.35 -3.89 -31.17
CA ILE A 263 4.66 -2.98 -32.09
C ILE A 263 4.99 -3.34 -33.55
N ASN A 264 6.24 -3.73 -33.85
CA ASN A 264 6.63 -4.12 -35.20
C ASN A 264 5.90 -5.40 -35.66
N LYS A 265 5.79 -6.41 -34.79
CA LYS A 265 5.07 -7.67 -35.12
C LYS A 265 3.56 -7.46 -35.32
N ALA A 266 2.93 -6.60 -34.52
CA ALA A 266 1.52 -6.26 -34.67
C ALA A 266 1.23 -5.52 -35.99
N MET A 267 2.13 -4.63 -36.40
CA MET A 267 2.00 -3.87 -37.65
C MET A 267 2.30 -4.72 -38.88
N GLU A 268 3.24 -5.66 -38.81
CA GLU A 268 3.44 -6.67 -39.87
C GLU A 268 2.18 -7.53 -40.09
N TRP A 269 1.52 -7.92 -39.00
CA TRP A 269 0.28 -8.69 -39.07
C TRP A 269 -0.86 -7.88 -39.74
N LEU A 270 -1.06 -6.62 -39.33
CA LEU A 270 -2.06 -5.73 -39.94
C LEU A 270 -1.78 -5.46 -41.43
N THR A 271 -0.51 -5.30 -41.81
CA THR A 271 -0.12 -5.05 -43.22
C THR A 271 -0.35 -6.28 -44.11
N LYS A 272 -0.29 -7.50 -43.56
CA LYS A 272 -0.60 -8.74 -44.28
C LYS A 272 -2.10 -8.97 -44.47
N GLN A 273 -2.96 -8.38 -43.66
CA GLN A 273 -4.42 -8.50 -43.76
C GLN A 273 -5.05 -7.47 -44.71
N LEU A 274 -4.29 -6.43 -45.09
CA LEU A 274 -4.75 -5.33 -45.95
C LEU A 274 -4.20 -5.41 -47.39
N LYS A 275 -3.66 -6.56 -47.79
CA LYS A 275 -3.33 -6.93 -49.17
C LYS A 275 -4.20 -8.09 -49.60
#